data_AF-V5I9X2-F1
#
_entry.id   AF-V5I9X2-F1
#
_cell.length_a   1.000
_cell.length_b   1.000
_cell.length_c   1.000
_cell.angle_alpha   90.00
_cell.angle_beta   90.00
_cell.angle_gamma   90.00
#
_symmetry.space_group_name_H-M   'P 1'
#
loop_
_entity.id
_entity.type
_entity.pdbx_description
1 polymer ?
#
loop_
_entity_poly.entity_id
_entity_poly.type
_entity_poly.pdbx_seq_one_letter_code
_entity_poly.pdbx_strand_id
1 'polypeptide(L)'
;ESAGQFDEHEQARMVAPLLFSFSDQDASPTINARVGKKVVWDGTPQWCSNFHVQKGTQYRKLRVTMRDGKPDTVFVVGLEVRPGRGKYRSTNIITISPRYQLYNRSSYQLIFAQMYSVKNLSPQAQKTYLKAMPNSHMPFHWSSLEKEQLLCVSILDIRDCCWSGGLKIDSINSMHVNIRDANGRVYFLRLEVILQDATFFVMFTDADTMPPPIRVDNFSEVPIQFGQNCYIDIMHSIARAHSSVPYAWDEPTEPNIVRLIA
;
A
#
# COMPACT_ATOMS: atom_id res chain seq x y z
N GLU A 1 -27.87 -7.43 -18.17
CA GLU A 1 -28.13 -6.40 -17.14
C GLU A 1 -27.63 -6.90 -15.79
N SER A 2 -27.25 -6.00 -14.88
CA SER A 2 -26.74 -6.35 -13.55
C SER A 2 -27.78 -5.92 -12.52
N ALA A 3 -28.11 -6.80 -11.56
CA ALA A 3 -29.23 -6.57 -10.65
C ALA A 3 -29.03 -5.27 -9.82
N GLY A 4 -30.01 -4.38 -9.87
CA GLY A 4 -29.97 -3.11 -9.14
C GLY A 4 -28.95 -2.09 -9.66
N GLN A 5 -28.37 -2.30 -10.86
CA GLN A 5 -27.38 -1.40 -11.44
C GLN A 5 -27.82 -0.74 -12.76
N PHE A 6 -27.54 0.56 -12.88
CA PHE A 6 -27.80 1.40 -14.06
C PHE A 6 -26.50 1.99 -14.64
N ASP A 7 -26.58 2.61 -15.81
CA ASP A 7 -25.43 3.16 -16.54
C ASP A 7 -24.62 4.23 -15.79
N GLU A 8 -25.23 4.88 -14.80
CA GLU A 8 -24.58 5.84 -13.90
C GLU A 8 -23.61 5.16 -12.93
N HIS A 9 -23.88 3.91 -12.53
CA HIS A 9 -23.01 3.16 -11.63
C HIS A 9 -21.69 2.73 -12.28
N GLU A 10 -21.63 2.71 -13.62
CA GLU A 10 -20.41 2.39 -14.37
C GLU A 10 -19.30 3.43 -14.17
N GLN A 11 -19.61 4.64 -13.66
CA GLN A 11 -18.64 5.68 -13.31
C GLN A 11 -18.17 5.61 -11.84
N ALA A 12 -18.77 4.75 -11.02
CA ALA A 12 -18.49 4.64 -9.59
C ALA A 12 -18.62 5.95 -8.79
N ARG A 13 -19.54 6.84 -9.20
CA ARG A 13 -19.81 8.14 -8.53
C ARG A 13 -20.98 8.11 -7.55
N MET A 14 -21.72 7.00 -7.51
CA MET A 14 -22.90 6.90 -6.67
C MET A 14 -22.54 6.45 -5.25
N VAL A 15 -23.11 7.14 -4.26
CA VAL A 15 -22.90 6.87 -2.82
C VAL A 15 -24.01 6.00 -2.23
N ALA A 16 -25.16 5.90 -2.91
CA ALA A 16 -26.27 5.06 -2.46
C ALA A 16 -25.92 3.56 -2.55
N PRO A 17 -26.37 2.74 -1.58
CA PRO A 17 -26.22 1.29 -1.68
C PRO A 17 -26.99 0.71 -2.87
N LEU A 18 -26.40 -0.26 -3.55
CA LEU A 18 -27.07 -1.03 -4.58
C LEU A 18 -27.98 -2.07 -3.94
N LEU A 19 -29.27 -2.03 -4.29
CA LEU A 19 -30.26 -2.95 -3.76
C LEU A 19 -30.63 -4.00 -4.81
N PHE A 20 -30.54 -5.27 -4.42
CA PHE A 20 -30.97 -6.40 -5.23
C PHE A 20 -31.43 -7.56 -4.34
N SER A 21 -32.16 -8.51 -4.91
CA SER A 21 -32.63 -9.72 -4.25
C SER A 21 -32.34 -10.95 -5.11
N PHE A 22 -32.09 -12.09 -4.47
CA PHE A 22 -32.05 -13.37 -5.17
C PHE A 22 -33.47 -13.79 -5.54
N SER A 23 -33.62 -14.35 -6.75
CA SER A 23 -34.91 -14.88 -7.23
C SER A 23 -35.30 -16.17 -6.51
N ASP A 24 -34.31 -16.92 -6.03
CA ASP A 24 -34.45 -18.18 -5.32
C ASP A 24 -33.84 -18.03 -3.92
N GLN A 25 -34.64 -18.24 -2.88
CA GLN A 25 -34.21 -18.15 -1.48
C GLN A 25 -33.56 -19.44 -0.98
N ASP A 26 -33.78 -20.56 -1.68
CA ASP A 26 -33.24 -21.88 -1.34
C ASP A 26 -31.88 -22.14 -2.02
N ALA A 27 -31.56 -21.35 -3.07
CA ALA A 27 -30.24 -21.37 -3.70
C ALA A 27 -29.15 -20.76 -2.80
N SER A 28 -27.93 -21.30 -2.89
CA SER A 28 -26.76 -20.68 -2.23
C SER A 28 -26.48 -19.31 -2.84
N PRO A 29 -26.60 -18.19 -2.09
CA PRO A 29 -26.52 -16.86 -2.67
C PRO A 29 -25.08 -16.52 -3.02
N THR A 30 -24.72 -16.70 -4.30
CA THR A 30 -23.46 -16.23 -4.86
C THR A 30 -23.64 -15.01 -5.72
N ILE A 31 -22.70 -14.08 -5.66
CA ILE A 31 -22.63 -12.93 -6.54
C ILE A 31 -21.30 -12.91 -7.28
N ASN A 32 -21.24 -12.13 -8.36
CA ASN A 32 -19.99 -11.73 -9.00
C ASN A 32 -20.01 -10.21 -9.19
N ALA A 33 -18.83 -9.65 -9.44
CA ALA A 33 -18.66 -8.22 -9.61
C ALA A 33 -17.58 -7.96 -10.67
N ARG A 34 -17.62 -6.77 -11.25
CA ARG A 34 -16.57 -6.25 -12.12
C ARG A 34 -16.38 -4.76 -11.86
N VAL A 35 -15.26 -4.25 -12.34
CA VAL A 35 -15.03 -2.79 -12.40
C VAL A 35 -16.03 -2.15 -13.37
N GLY A 36 -16.43 -0.91 -13.07
CA GLY A 36 -17.27 -0.11 -13.97
C GLY A 36 -16.53 0.22 -15.28
N LYS A 37 -17.25 0.20 -16.41
CA LYS A 37 -16.72 0.44 -17.76
C LYS A 37 -16.09 1.82 -17.95
N LYS A 38 -16.44 2.79 -17.10
CA LYS A 38 -15.97 4.17 -17.19
C LYS A 38 -14.86 4.50 -16.18
N VAL A 39 -14.36 3.50 -15.43
CA VAL A 39 -13.25 3.67 -14.47
C VAL A 39 -11.89 3.58 -15.16
N VAL A 40 -11.72 2.58 -16.03
CA VAL A 40 -10.51 2.38 -16.84
C VAL A 40 -10.92 2.45 -18.31
N TRP A 41 -10.61 3.58 -18.96
CA TRP A 41 -11.13 3.90 -20.29
C TRP A 41 -10.47 3.12 -21.42
N ASP A 42 -9.23 2.66 -21.24
CA ASP A 42 -8.45 1.91 -22.23
C ASP A 42 -8.47 0.38 -22.01
N GLY A 43 -9.41 -0.12 -21.20
CA GLY A 43 -9.52 -1.53 -20.87
C GLY A 43 -10.95 -2.08 -20.86
N THR A 44 -11.06 -3.40 -20.83
CA THR A 44 -12.33 -4.14 -20.79
C THR A 44 -12.46 -4.85 -19.43
N PRO A 45 -13.35 -4.37 -18.53
CA PRO A 45 -13.58 -5.02 -17.24
C PRO A 45 -14.11 -6.43 -17.38
N GLN A 46 -13.56 -7.35 -16.59
CA GLN A 46 -13.95 -8.76 -16.54
C GLN A 46 -14.77 -9.05 -15.29
N TRP A 47 -15.78 -9.92 -15.42
CA TRP A 47 -16.50 -10.47 -14.28
C TRP A 47 -15.58 -11.39 -13.48
N CYS A 48 -15.54 -11.19 -12.16
CA CYS A 48 -14.84 -12.13 -11.28
C CYS A 48 -15.62 -13.45 -11.15
N SER A 49 -14.96 -14.47 -10.62
CA SER A 49 -15.64 -15.72 -10.26
C SER A 49 -16.69 -15.47 -9.18
N ASN A 50 -17.74 -16.30 -9.20
CA ASN A 50 -18.79 -16.25 -8.19
C ASN A 50 -18.22 -16.40 -6.77
N PHE A 51 -18.78 -15.65 -5.83
CA PHE A 51 -18.43 -15.72 -4.42
C PHE A 51 -19.66 -15.65 -3.53
N HIS A 52 -19.61 -16.38 -2.42
CA HIS A 52 -20.73 -16.45 -1.48
C HIS A 52 -20.87 -15.16 -0.68
N VAL A 53 -22.12 -14.76 -0.43
CA VAL A 53 -22.50 -13.69 0.49
C VAL A 53 -22.62 -14.26 1.91
N GLN A 54 -21.51 -14.75 2.45
CA GLN A 54 -21.45 -15.27 3.81
C GLN A 54 -20.93 -14.22 4.77
N LYS A 55 -21.50 -14.16 5.99
CA LYS A 55 -21.06 -13.25 7.05
C LYS A 55 -19.55 -13.37 7.28
N GLY A 56 -18.87 -12.24 7.32
CA GLY A 56 -17.43 -12.16 7.55
C GLY A 56 -16.71 -11.33 6.50
N THR A 57 -15.39 -11.47 6.47
CA THR A 57 -14.51 -10.68 5.61
C THR A 57 -13.80 -11.58 4.58
N GLN A 58 -13.72 -11.13 3.34
CA GLN A 58 -12.97 -11.78 2.26
C GLN A 58 -12.36 -10.70 1.35
N TYR A 59 -11.59 -11.08 0.34
CA TYR A 59 -11.13 -10.13 -0.68
C TYR A 59 -11.25 -10.75 -2.08
N ARG A 60 -11.37 -9.90 -3.09
CA ARG A 60 -11.46 -10.31 -4.50
C ARG A 60 -10.54 -9.48 -5.38
N LYS A 61 -10.10 -10.10 -6.47
CA LYS A 61 -9.35 -9.46 -7.55
C LYS A 61 -10.33 -9.16 -8.67
N LEU A 62 -10.46 -7.89 -9.03
CA LEU A 62 -11.28 -7.43 -10.16
C LEU A 62 -10.33 -7.05 -11.30
N ARG A 63 -10.44 -7.75 -12.42
CA ARG A 63 -9.51 -7.64 -13.55
C ARG A 63 -10.09 -6.74 -14.63
N VAL A 64 -9.24 -5.90 -15.21
CA VAL A 64 -9.51 -5.12 -16.42
C VAL A 64 -8.47 -5.53 -17.45
N THR A 65 -8.94 -6.14 -18.54
CA THR A 65 -8.06 -6.54 -19.64
C THR A 65 -7.69 -5.34 -20.48
N MET A 66 -6.40 -5.02 -20.55
CA MET A 66 -5.95 -3.82 -21.25
C MET A 66 -5.83 -4.06 -22.76
N ARG A 67 -5.99 -3.00 -23.55
CA ARG A 67 -5.81 -3.05 -25.00
C ARG A 67 -4.33 -3.03 -25.39
N ASP A 68 -4.05 -3.38 -26.64
CA ASP A 68 -2.75 -3.22 -27.29
C ASP A 68 -1.59 -3.96 -26.60
N GLY A 69 -1.88 -5.11 -25.98
CA GLY A 69 -0.87 -5.96 -25.34
C GLY A 69 -0.28 -5.40 -24.04
N LYS A 70 -0.86 -4.33 -23.49
CA LYS A 70 -0.48 -3.83 -22.16
C LYS A 70 -0.84 -4.85 -21.06
N PRO A 71 -0.09 -4.90 -19.96
CA PRO A 71 -0.45 -5.73 -18.81
C PRO A 71 -1.81 -5.37 -18.24
N ASP A 72 -2.56 -6.38 -17.81
CA ASP A 72 -3.88 -6.19 -17.23
C ASP A 72 -3.82 -5.45 -15.90
N THR A 73 -4.77 -4.56 -15.67
CA THR A 73 -4.93 -3.88 -14.39
C THR A 73 -5.81 -4.70 -13.47
N VAL A 74 -5.38 -4.88 -12.22
CA VAL A 74 -6.11 -5.68 -11.24
C VAL A 74 -6.31 -4.90 -9.96
N PHE A 75 -7.58 -4.67 -9.60
CA PHE A 75 -7.95 -4.06 -8.34
C PHE A 75 -8.21 -5.14 -7.30
N VAL A 76 -7.52 -5.05 -6.16
CA VAL A 76 -7.83 -5.90 -5.01
C VAL A 76 -8.79 -5.15 -4.12
N VAL A 77 -9.97 -5.73 -3.88
CA VAL A 77 -11.03 -5.15 -3.04
C VAL A 77 -11.29 -6.05 -1.84
N GLY A 78 -11.40 -5.43 -0.67
CA GLY A 78 -11.96 -6.05 0.52
C GLY A 78 -13.48 -6.13 0.42
N LEU A 79 -14.03 -7.20 0.97
CA LEU A 79 -15.46 -7.47 1.08
C LEU A 79 -15.77 -7.78 2.54
N GLU A 80 -16.71 -7.05 3.11
CA GLU A 80 -17.25 -7.31 4.44
C GLU A 80 -18.76 -7.56 4.29
N VAL A 81 -19.23 -8.69 4.79
CA VAL A 81 -20.64 -9.06 4.78
C VAL A 81 -21.13 -9.11 6.22
N ARG A 82 -22.16 -8.32 6.51
CA ARG A 82 -22.82 -8.29 7.81
C ARG A 82 -24.34 -8.26 7.68
N PRO A 83 -25.10 -8.88 8.60
CA PRO A 83 -26.54 -8.73 8.63
C PRO A 83 -26.92 -7.29 9.00
N GLY A 84 -28.04 -6.83 8.44
CA GLY A 84 -28.70 -5.61 8.86
C GLY A 84 -29.23 -5.70 10.29
N ARG A 85 -29.62 -4.56 10.85
CA ARG A 85 -30.16 -4.47 12.23
C ARG A 85 -31.62 -4.05 12.21
N GLY A 86 -32.35 -4.38 13.27
CA GLY A 86 -33.75 -3.98 13.46
C GLY A 86 -34.65 -4.46 12.31
N LYS A 87 -35.37 -3.52 11.69
CA LYS A 87 -36.28 -3.80 10.56
C LYS A 87 -35.59 -4.39 9.32
N TYR A 88 -34.26 -4.30 9.22
CA TYR A 88 -33.46 -4.84 8.12
C TYR A 88 -32.69 -6.11 8.49
N ARG A 89 -33.08 -6.81 9.55
CA ARG A 89 -32.38 -8.03 10.02
C ARG A 89 -32.32 -9.15 8.98
N SER A 90 -33.24 -9.16 8.02
CA SER A 90 -33.28 -10.13 6.92
C SER A 90 -32.48 -9.68 5.69
N THR A 91 -31.78 -8.55 5.76
CA THR A 91 -30.95 -8.01 4.68
C THR A 91 -29.47 -8.21 5.00
N ASN A 92 -28.69 -8.71 4.05
CA ASN A 92 -27.23 -8.70 4.14
C ASN A 92 -26.69 -7.40 3.55
N ILE A 93 -25.78 -6.75 4.27
CA ILE A 93 -25.06 -5.55 3.82
C ILE A 93 -23.67 -6.01 3.41
N ILE A 94 -23.31 -5.73 2.15
CA ILE A 94 -22.02 -6.05 1.56
C ILE A 94 -21.25 -4.74 1.38
N THR A 95 -20.22 -4.53 2.18
CA THR A 95 -19.30 -3.40 2.04
C THR A 95 -18.15 -3.82 1.13
N ILE A 96 -17.97 -3.13 0.00
CA ILE A 96 -16.80 -3.30 -0.87
C ILE A 96 -15.87 -2.11 -0.65
N SER A 97 -14.60 -2.37 -0.36
CA SER A 97 -13.61 -1.33 -0.08
C SER A 97 -12.28 -1.63 -0.77
N PRO A 98 -11.43 -0.62 -1.05
CA PRO A 98 -10.05 -0.87 -1.45
C PRO A 98 -9.35 -1.77 -0.44
N ARG A 99 -8.55 -2.74 -0.92
CA ARG A 99 -7.83 -3.64 -0.01
C ARG A 99 -6.76 -2.91 0.81
N TYR A 100 -6.18 -1.83 0.27
CA TYR A 100 -5.17 -1.02 0.94
C TYR A 100 -5.58 0.44 0.94
N GLN A 101 -5.44 1.10 2.09
CA GLN A 101 -5.56 2.53 2.24
C GLN A 101 -4.28 3.07 2.88
N LEU A 102 -3.62 3.99 2.18
CA LEU A 102 -2.46 4.69 2.72
C LEU A 102 -2.94 5.92 3.47
N TYR A 103 -2.38 6.15 4.64
CA TYR A 103 -2.64 7.34 5.43
C TYR A 103 -1.32 8.03 5.72
N ASN A 104 -1.16 9.21 5.13
CA ASN A 104 -0.11 10.11 5.51
C ASN A 104 -0.56 10.94 6.74
N ARG A 105 -0.04 10.60 7.92
CA ARG A 105 -0.15 11.37 9.17
C ARG A 105 1.18 12.04 9.55
N SER A 106 2.18 12.01 8.67
CA SER A 106 3.43 12.73 8.89
C SER A 106 3.25 14.21 8.55
N SER A 107 4.23 15.00 8.94
CA SER A 107 4.33 16.42 8.60
C SER A 107 4.72 16.67 7.13
N TYR A 108 5.10 15.63 6.39
CA TYR A 108 5.63 15.72 5.03
C TYR A 108 4.60 15.40 3.93
N GLN A 109 4.81 15.94 2.73
CA GLN A 109 4.25 15.39 1.50
C GLN A 109 5.00 14.11 1.12
N LEU A 110 4.25 13.02 1.01
CA LEU A 110 4.80 11.71 0.67
C LEU A 110 4.45 11.32 -0.77
N ILE A 111 5.35 10.59 -1.39
CA ILE A 111 5.09 9.92 -2.67
C ILE A 111 5.30 8.42 -2.50
N PHE A 112 4.37 7.64 -3.05
CA PHE A 112 4.34 6.20 -2.92
C PHE A 112 4.39 5.54 -4.29
N ALA A 113 5.07 4.40 -4.37
CA ALA A 113 5.13 3.59 -5.57
C ALA A 113 5.39 2.13 -5.23
N GLN A 114 5.08 1.22 -6.15
CA GLN A 114 5.54 -0.16 -6.05
C GLN A 114 7.05 -0.20 -6.35
N MET A 115 7.84 -0.96 -5.59
CA MET A 115 9.30 -1.04 -5.72
C MET A 115 9.76 -1.33 -7.15
N TYR A 116 9.04 -2.20 -7.86
CA TYR A 116 9.29 -2.48 -9.28
C TYR A 116 9.22 -1.22 -10.15
N SER A 117 8.25 -0.33 -9.93
CA SER A 117 8.13 0.94 -10.66
C SER A 117 9.27 1.90 -10.34
N VAL A 118 9.75 1.91 -9.09
CA VAL A 118 10.89 2.75 -8.68
C VAL A 118 12.19 2.28 -9.35
N LYS A 119 12.45 0.97 -9.36
CA LYS A 119 13.65 0.40 -9.98
C LYS A 119 13.66 0.61 -11.51
N ASN A 120 12.49 0.62 -12.13
CA ASN A 120 12.32 0.88 -13.56
C ASN A 120 11.94 2.34 -13.78
N LEU A 121 12.94 3.25 -13.74
CA LEU A 121 12.83 4.72 -13.85
C LEU A 121 12.26 5.27 -15.18
N SER A 122 11.42 4.50 -15.88
CA SER A 122 10.73 4.95 -17.09
C SER A 122 9.75 6.09 -16.78
N PRO A 123 9.55 7.05 -17.70
CA PRO A 123 8.54 8.09 -17.55
C PRO A 123 7.12 7.54 -17.33
N GLN A 124 6.84 6.34 -17.84
CA GLN A 124 5.57 5.66 -17.64
C GLN A 124 5.40 5.12 -16.22
N ALA A 125 6.49 4.71 -15.56
CA ALA A 125 6.47 4.29 -14.16
C ALA A 125 6.18 5.48 -13.23
N GLN A 126 6.67 6.69 -13.54
CA GLN A 126 6.38 7.88 -12.74
C GLN A 126 4.89 8.24 -12.69
N LYS A 127 4.12 7.88 -13.73
CA LYS A 127 2.67 8.09 -13.75
C LYS A 127 1.90 7.22 -12.74
N THR A 128 2.51 6.16 -12.21
CA THR A 128 1.89 5.30 -11.21
C THR A 128 2.12 5.79 -9.78
N TYR A 129 2.93 6.84 -9.62
CA TYR A 129 3.27 7.36 -8.31
C TYR A 129 2.07 8.05 -7.68
N LEU A 130 1.81 7.72 -6.42
CA LEU A 130 0.70 8.25 -5.65
C LEU A 130 1.24 9.32 -4.69
N LYS A 131 0.79 10.56 -4.85
CA LYS A 131 1.16 11.67 -3.98
C LYS A 131 0.13 11.87 -2.87
N ALA A 132 0.57 11.81 -1.61
CA ALA A 132 -0.25 12.04 -0.43
C ALA A 132 0.18 13.31 0.32
N MET A 133 -0.78 14.20 0.56
CA MET A 133 -0.58 15.39 1.39
C MET A 133 -0.55 15.00 2.88
N PRO A 134 0.06 15.83 3.76
CA PRO A 134 -0.07 15.66 5.20
C PRO A 134 -1.53 15.51 5.63
N ASN A 135 -1.79 14.62 6.59
CA ASN A 135 -3.12 14.31 7.13
C ASN A 135 -4.16 13.83 6.08
N SER A 136 -3.72 13.23 4.97
CA SER A 136 -4.60 12.70 3.92
C SER A 136 -4.62 11.18 3.85
N HIS A 137 -5.76 10.62 3.45
CA HIS A 137 -5.93 9.20 3.19
C HIS A 137 -6.16 8.96 1.69
N MET A 138 -5.62 7.88 1.16
CA MET A 138 -5.71 7.55 -0.26
C MET A 138 -5.90 6.05 -0.47
N PRO A 139 -6.83 5.63 -1.34
CA PRO A 139 -6.90 4.24 -1.76
C PRO A 139 -5.65 3.88 -2.57
N PHE A 140 -5.10 2.70 -2.33
CA PHE A 140 -3.93 2.20 -3.05
C PHE A 140 -4.21 0.86 -3.72
N HIS A 141 -3.69 0.72 -4.94
CA HIS A 141 -3.64 -0.53 -5.66
C HIS A 141 -2.25 -0.70 -6.27
N TRP A 142 -1.78 -1.94 -6.33
CA TRP A 142 -0.51 -2.28 -6.97
C TRP A 142 -0.57 -2.00 -8.47
N SER A 143 0.50 -1.42 -9.02
CA SER A 143 0.60 -1.17 -10.47
C SER A 143 0.74 -2.48 -11.26
N SER A 144 1.32 -3.51 -10.66
CA SER A 144 1.35 -4.88 -11.20
C SER A 144 1.30 -5.93 -10.10
N LEU A 145 0.32 -6.83 -10.14
CA LEU A 145 0.23 -7.97 -9.21
C LEU A 145 1.16 -9.14 -9.56
N GLU A 146 1.75 -9.13 -10.75
CA GLU A 146 2.74 -10.14 -11.19
C GLU A 146 4.15 -9.82 -10.69
N LYS A 147 4.36 -8.60 -10.21
CA LYS A 147 5.61 -8.14 -9.60
C LYS A 147 5.52 -8.17 -8.08
N GLU A 148 6.67 -8.05 -7.43
CA GLU A 148 6.74 -7.98 -5.97
C GLU A 148 5.89 -6.84 -5.41
N GLN A 149 5.05 -7.18 -4.44
CA GLN A 149 4.10 -6.28 -3.79
C GLN A 149 4.76 -5.58 -2.61
N LEU A 150 5.82 -4.83 -2.92
CA LEU A 150 6.56 -4.02 -1.96
C LEU A 150 6.28 -2.54 -2.21
N LEU A 151 5.83 -1.84 -1.18
CA LEU A 151 5.58 -0.41 -1.21
C LEU A 151 6.88 0.33 -0.93
N CYS A 152 7.22 1.32 -1.74
CA CYS A 152 8.27 2.28 -1.46
C CYS A 152 7.65 3.64 -1.18
N VAL A 153 8.28 4.41 -0.30
CA VAL A 153 7.92 5.79 0.02
C VAL A 153 9.12 6.70 -0.16
N SER A 154 8.89 7.92 -0.63
CA SER A 154 9.88 9.01 -0.63
C SER A 154 9.24 10.28 -0.10
N ILE A 155 10.06 11.19 0.43
CA ILE A 155 9.62 12.47 1.00
C ILE A 155 9.77 13.55 -0.07
N LEU A 156 8.65 14.04 -0.58
CA LEU A 156 8.63 15.00 -1.69
C LEU A 156 9.15 16.39 -1.30
N ASP A 157 9.01 16.78 -0.04
CA ASP A 157 9.48 18.08 0.46
C ASP A 157 11.01 18.16 0.58
N ILE A 158 11.70 17.00 0.54
CA ILE A 158 13.16 16.91 0.63
C ILE A 158 13.74 16.83 -0.79
N ARG A 159 14.68 17.74 -1.08
CA ARG A 159 15.36 17.76 -2.38
C ARG A 159 16.20 16.50 -2.56
N ASP A 160 16.14 15.91 -3.75
CA ASP A 160 16.92 14.72 -4.13
C ASP A 160 16.75 13.56 -3.12
N CYS A 161 15.55 13.45 -2.56
CA CYS A 161 15.18 12.39 -1.64
C CYS A 161 15.14 11.05 -2.37
N CYS A 162 15.81 10.05 -1.79
CA CYS A 162 15.76 8.69 -2.28
C CYS A 162 14.42 8.03 -1.89
N TRP A 163 14.18 6.87 -2.48
CA TRP A 163 13.11 5.98 -2.06
C TRP A 163 13.56 5.12 -0.88
N SER A 164 12.63 4.80 0.01
CA SER A 164 12.82 3.77 1.02
C SER A 164 13.07 2.41 0.38
N GLY A 165 13.60 1.48 1.17
CA GLY A 165 13.51 0.06 0.87
C GLY A 165 12.07 -0.44 0.72
N GLY A 166 11.94 -1.68 0.27
CA GLY A 166 10.64 -2.31 0.01
C GLY A 166 9.87 -2.62 1.31
N LEU A 167 8.63 -2.18 1.41
CA LEU A 167 7.77 -2.34 2.60
C LEU A 167 6.65 -3.35 2.34
N LYS A 168 6.52 -4.35 3.21
CA LYS A 168 5.37 -5.28 3.21
C LYS A 168 4.19 -4.66 3.96
N ILE A 169 3.06 -4.55 3.27
CA ILE A 169 1.82 -3.92 3.77
C ILE A 169 0.62 -4.89 3.81
N ASP A 170 0.86 -6.18 3.60
CA ASP A 170 -0.12 -7.27 3.54
C ASP A 170 -0.22 -8.06 4.87
N SER A 171 0.42 -7.57 5.92
CA SER A 171 0.44 -8.16 7.26
C SER A 171 0.44 -7.05 8.31
N ILE A 172 -0.15 -7.34 9.47
CA ILE A 172 -0.16 -6.41 10.61
C ILE A 172 1.28 -6.27 11.11
N ASN A 173 1.82 -5.05 11.09
CA ASN A 173 3.18 -4.79 11.54
C ASN A 173 3.36 -3.30 11.91
N SER A 174 4.47 -3.01 12.60
CA SER A 174 4.92 -1.65 12.86
C SER A 174 6.44 -1.61 12.73
N MET A 175 6.98 -0.61 12.04
CA MET A 175 8.41 -0.47 11.82
C MET A 175 8.83 0.98 11.62
N HIS A 176 10.13 1.24 11.76
CA HIS A 176 10.72 2.49 11.30
C HIS A 176 11.15 2.31 9.85
N VAL A 177 10.79 3.27 9.01
CA VAL A 177 11.18 3.37 7.61
C VAL A 177 12.36 4.33 7.52
N ASN A 178 13.48 3.85 7.00
CA ASN A 178 14.66 4.66 6.74
C ASN A 178 14.57 5.26 5.32
N ILE A 179 14.72 6.58 5.21
CA ILE A 179 14.75 7.31 3.94
C ILE A 179 15.98 8.22 3.98
N ARG A 180 16.71 8.31 2.86
CA ARG A 180 17.88 9.17 2.76
C ARG A 180 17.74 10.19 1.65
N ASP A 181 18.45 11.32 1.76
CA ASP A 181 18.70 12.19 0.61
C ASP A 181 20.03 11.85 -0.08
N ALA A 182 20.28 12.47 -1.22
CA ALA A 182 21.52 12.27 -1.99
C ALA A 182 22.81 12.63 -1.23
N ASN A 183 22.72 13.37 -0.10
CA ASN A 183 23.86 13.68 0.76
C ASN A 183 24.04 12.67 1.90
N GLY A 184 23.23 11.60 1.93
CA GLY A 184 23.26 10.57 2.97
C GLY A 184 22.58 10.97 4.27
N ARG A 185 21.89 12.12 4.33
CA ARG A 185 21.12 12.51 5.53
C ARG A 185 19.91 11.60 5.68
N VAL A 186 19.70 11.13 6.89
CA VAL A 186 18.65 10.16 7.24
C VAL A 186 17.40 10.87 7.74
N TYR A 187 16.25 10.37 7.30
CA TYR A 187 14.91 10.75 7.71
C TYR A 187 14.15 9.48 8.10
N PHE A 188 13.56 9.46 9.29
CA PHE A 188 12.77 8.32 9.75
C PHE A 188 11.28 8.63 9.68
N LEU A 189 10.51 7.68 9.15
CA LEU A 189 9.06 7.63 9.33
C LEU A 189 8.71 6.40 10.14
N ARG A 190 7.60 6.45 10.88
CA ARG A 190 7.00 5.25 11.46
C ARG A 190 5.91 4.75 10.52
N LEU A 191 6.01 3.49 10.11
CA LEU A 191 4.96 2.74 9.45
C LEU A 191 4.20 1.90 10.47
N GLU A 192 2.87 1.96 10.44
CA GLU A 192 1.97 1.06 11.16
C GLU A 192 0.92 0.51 10.20
N VAL A 193 0.85 -0.81 10.09
CA VAL A 193 -0.11 -1.53 9.26
C VAL A 193 -1.10 -2.24 10.17
N ILE A 194 -2.37 -1.87 10.06
CA ILE A 194 -3.48 -2.53 10.76
C ILE A 194 -4.46 -3.10 9.75
N LEU A 195 -5.08 -4.23 10.08
CA LEU A 195 -6.18 -4.80 9.31
C LEU A 195 -7.48 -4.49 10.05
N GLN A 196 -8.36 -3.72 9.43
CA GLN A 196 -9.71 -3.51 9.91
C GLN A 196 -10.68 -4.01 8.83
N ASP A 197 -11.58 -4.90 9.25
CA ASP A 197 -12.47 -5.64 8.35
C ASP A 197 -11.67 -6.31 7.22
N ALA A 198 -11.93 -5.93 5.97
CA ALA A 198 -11.25 -6.47 4.80
C ALA A 198 -10.22 -5.50 4.19
N THR A 199 -9.80 -4.46 4.92
CA THR A 199 -8.91 -3.39 4.43
C THR A 199 -7.71 -3.20 5.34
N PHE A 200 -6.51 -3.20 4.74
CA PHE A 200 -5.28 -2.79 5.40
C PHE A 200 -5.18 -1.27 5.40
N PHE A 201 -5.06 -0.69 6.59
CA PHE A 201 -4.74 0.72 6.80
C PHE A 201 -3.25 0.83 7.07
N VAL A 202 -2.55 1.55 6.20
CA VAL A 202 -1.09 1.68 6.18
C VAL A 202 -0.76 3.13 6.54
N MET A 203 -0.42 3.35 7.79
CA MET A 203 -0.24 4.68 8.37
C MET A 203 1.24 5.05 8.44
N PHE A 204 1.57 6.22 7.91
CA PHE A 204 2.91 6.83 8.01
C PHE A 204 2.83 8.03 8.94
N THR A 205 3.70 8.10 9.95
CA THR A 205 3.77 9.18 10.95
C THR A 205 5.20 9.67 11.12
N ASP A 206 5.38 10.88 11.64
CA ASP A 206 6.71 11.36 12.03
C ASP A 206 7.31 10.45 13.12
N ALA A 207 8.59 10.13 13.00
CA ALA A 207 9.28 9.26 13.96
C ALA A 207 9.97 10.02 15.10
N ASP A 208 9.98 11.35 15.07
CA ASP A 208 10.77 12.23 15.95
C ASP A 208 10.45 12.09 17.45
N THR A 209 9.29 11.53 17.78
CA THR A 209 8.82 11.35 19.16
C THR A 209 9.15 9.98 19.75
N MET A 210 9.81 9.11 19.00
CA MET A 210 10.18 7.77 19.43
C MET A 210 11.68 7.54 19.31
N PRO A 211 12.30 6.76 20.22
CA PRO A 211 13.69 6.38 20.04
C PRO A 211 13.83 5.53 18.77
N PRO A 212 14.94 5.69 18.02
CA PRO A 212 15.25 4.85 16.87
C PRO A 212 15.30 3.38 17.31
N PRO A 213 14.96 2.41 16.43
CA PRO A 213 14.91 1.01 16.81
C PRO A 213 16.29 0.44 17.13
N ILE A 214 17.33 1.00 16.52
CA ILE A 214 18.72 0.60 16.69
C ILE A 214 19.54 1.86 16.97
N ARG A 215 20.52 1.75 17.88
CA ARG A 215 21.56 2.74 18.09
C ARG A 215 22.91 2.08 17.87
N VAL A 216 23.74 2.69 17.04
CA VAL A 216 25.12 2.22 16.82
C VAL A 216 26.05 3.14 17.60
N ASP A 217 26.74 2.56 18.59
CA ASP A 217 27.71 3.26 19.42
C ASP A 217 29.13 2.93 18.92
N ASN A 218 29.84 3.93 18.40
CA ASN A 218 31.22 3.78 17.97
C ASN A 218 32.17 4.16 19.11
N PHE A 219 32.81 3.16 19.73
CA PHE A 219 33.81 3.34 20.79
C PHE A 219 35.26 3.41 20.27
N SER A 220 35.47 3.40 18.95
CA SER A 220 36.80 3.49 18.36
C SER A 220 37.26 4.96 18.22
N GLU A 221 38.56 5.13 18.00
CA GLU A 221 39.20 6.43 17.76
C GLU A 221 39.02 6.94 16.31
N VAL A 222 38.38 6.15 15.45
CA VAL A 222 38.20 6.46 14.03
C VAL A 222 36.71 6.44 13.65
N PRO A 223 36.28 7.19 12.62
CA PRO A 223 34.92 7.01 12.10
C PRO A 223 34.76 5.60 11.52
N ILE A 224 33.61 4.98 11.76
CA ILE A 224 33.22 3.71 11.14
C ILE A 224 32.07 3.92 10.16
N GLN A 225 32.15 3.24 9.02
CA GLN A 225 31.09 3.19 8.03
C GLN A 225 30.38 1.85 8.11
N PHE A 226 29.05 1.88 8.17
CA PHE A 226 28.22 0.69 8.32
C PHE A 226 26.89 0.81 7.57
N GLY A 227 26.29 -0.32 7.23
CA GLY A 227 24.98 -0.37 6.60
C GLY A 227 24.45 -1.79 6.47
N GLN A 228 23.20 -1.94 6.04
CA GLN A 228 22.65 -3.26 5.77
C GLN A 228 23.36 -3.88 4.55
N ASN A 229 23.60 -5.19 4.60
CA ASN A 229 24.39 -5.94 3.62
C ASN A 229 24.00 -5.77 2.13
N CYS A 230 22.80 -5.29 1.83
CA CYS A 230 22.18 -5.39 0.53
C CYS A 230 22.32 -4.15 -0.39
N TYR A 231 23.13 -3.12 -0.09
CA TYR A 231 22.94 -1.83 -0.78
C TYR A 231 24.16 -0.92 -1.08
N ILE A 232 23.87 0.13 -1.87
CA ILE A 232 24.73 1.14 -2.52
C ILE A 232 25.46 2.04 -1.52
N ASP A 233 26.68 2.50 -1.85
CA ASP A 233 27.56 3.34 -1.02
C ASP A 233 26.89 4.56 -0.34
N ILE A 234 25.92 5.19 -1.01
CA ILE A 234 25.18 6.36 -0.50
C ILE A 234 24.23 6.03 0.68
N MET A 235 23.95 4.74 0.92
CA MET A 235 23.08 4.28 2.00
C MET A 235 23.84 3.90 3.27
N HIS A 236 25.17 3.98 3.25
CA HIS A 236 25.95 3.70 4.44
C HIS A 236 25.88 4.87 5.42
N SER A 237 25.76 4.53 6.70
CA SER A 237 25.80 5.47 7.81
C SER A 237 27.23 5.57 8.33
N ILE A 238 27.59 6.75 8.83
CA ILE A 238 28.91 7.00 9.42
C ILE A 238 28.70 7.33 10.89
N ALA A 239 29.30 6.55 11.79
CA ALA A 239 29.44 6.92 13.19
C ALA A 239 30.86 7.44 13.41
N ARG A 240 30.98 8.72 13.81
CA ARG A 240 32.28 9.32 14.18
C ARG A 240 32.85 8.63 15.41
N ALA A 241 34.15 8.80 15.64
CA ALA A 241 34.81 8.34 16.86
C ALA A 241 34.04 8.79 18.11
N HIS A 242 33.86 7.87 19.07
CA HIS A 242 33.16 8.10 20.34
C HIS A 242 31.74 8.70 20.21
N SER A 243 31.02 8.35 19.14
CA SER A 243 29.67 8.88 18.87
C SER A 243 28.61 7.78 18.74
N SER A 244 27.36 8.18 18.97
CA SER A 244 26.19 7.33 18.81
C SER A 244 25.33 7.82 17.66
N VAL A 245 24.90 6.91 16.79
CA VAL A 245 24.07 7.25 15.62
C VAL A 245 22.79 6.42 15.61
N PRO A 246 21.61 7.04 15.41
CA PRO A 246 20.36 6.32 15.25
C PRO A 246 20.35 5.53 13.93
N TYR A 247 19.78 4.34 13.93
CA TYR A 247 19.73 3.48 12.75
C TYR A 247 18.40 2.73 12.66
N ALA A 248 17.93 2.52 11.44
CA ALA A 248 16.87 1.60 11.08
C ALA A 248 17.28 0.86 9.80
N TRP A 249 16.69 -0.31 9.57
CA TRP A 249 16.99 -1.15 8.40
C TRP A 249 16.75 -0.38 7.09
N ASP A 250 17.74 -0.38 6.20
CA ASP A 250 17.65 0.29 4.89
C ASP A 250 16.68 -0.46 3.96
N GLU A 251 16.68 -1.80 4.02
CA GLU A 251 15.78 -2.72 3.32
C GLU A 251 15.09 -3.65 4.33
N PRO A 252 13.92 -3.27 4.87
CA PRO A 252 13.24 -4.04 5.93
C PRO A 252 12.82 -5.46 5.55
N THR A 253 12.80 -5.80 4.26
CA THR A 253 12.49 -7.15 3.76
C THR A 253 13.70 -8.05 3.59
N GLU A 254 14.90 -7.49 3.63
CA GLU A 254 16.15 -8.22 3.53
C GLU A 254 16.64 -8.69 4.91
N PRO A 255 17.61 -9.63 4.99
CA PRO A 255 18.14 -10.08 6.26
C PRO A 255 18.68 -8.92 7.12
N ASN A 256 18.38 -8.99 8.42
CA ASN A 256 18.80 -8.04 9.45
C ASN A 256 20.29 -8.19 9.79
N ILE A 257 21.16 -7.92 8.82
CA ILE A 257 22.62 -8.04 8.92
C ILE A 257 23.23 -6.67 8.63
N VAL A 258 23.88 -6.10 9.65
CA VAL A 258 24.71 -4.90 9.50
C VAL A 258 26.14 -5.34 9.17
N ARG A 259 26.73 -4.74 8.14
CA ARG A 259 28.16 -4.88 7.83
C ARG A 259 28.91 -3.60 8.18
N LEU A 260 30.08 -3.80 8.77
CA LEU A 260 31.12 -2.77 8.84
C LEU A 260 31.84 -2.77 7.50
N ILE A 261 32.10 -1.59 6.95
CA ILE A 261 32.61 -1.42 5.58
C ILE A 261 34.02 -0.87 5.59
N ALA A 262 34.27 0.09 6.48
CA ALA A 262 35.58 0.68 6.76
C ALA A 262 35.58 1.25 8.18
#